data_AF-A0A5B7BD16-F1
#
_entry.id   AF-A0A5B7BD16-F1
#
_cell.length_a   1.000
_cell.length_b   1.000
_cell.length_c   1.000
_cell.angle_alpha   90.00
_cell.angle_beta   90.00
_cell.angle_gamma   90.00
#
_symmetry.space_group_name_H-M   'P 1'
#
loop_
_entity.id
_entity.type
_entity.pdbx_description
1 polymer ?
#
loop_
_entity_poly.entity_id
_entity_poly.type
_entity_poly.pdbx_seq_one_letter_code
_entity_poly.pdbx_strand_id
1 'polypeptide(L)'
;QQVLKHEAYLAGDLGTSVQKAFLRMDEMMCGQRGWRELAILGDKIDMIEELKLSPKSGEANGHTDDWSFEEGPHSDFRGPNAGSTACVAIIQNNQLLVANAGDSRCVLSRKGQVIFFFFFRSS
;
A
#
# COMPACT_ATOMS: atom_id res chain seq x y z
N GLN A 1 -4.63 2.41 -9.33
CA GLN A 1 -3.20 2.21 -9.70
C GLN A 1 -2.43 3.52 -9.49
N GLN A 2 -1.80 3.70 -8.32
CA GLN A 2 -1.28 5.01 -7.85
C GLN A 2 0.03 5.46 -8.50
N VAL A 3 0.99 4.54 -8.69
CA VAL A 3 2.30 4.85 -9.29
C VAL A 3 2.15 5.43 -10.70
N LEU A 4 1.16 4.98 -11.48
CA LEU A 4 0.90 5.49 -12.83
C LEU A 4 0.10 6.80 -12.86
N LYS A 5 -0.66 7.09 -11.80
CA LYS A 5 -1.50 8.29 -11.69
C LYS A 5 -0.72 9.51 -11.19
N HIS A 6 0.45 9.30 -10.57
CA HIS A 6 1.22 10.36 -9.95
C HIS A 6 2.00 11.19 -10.98
N GLU A 7 1.99 12.52 -10.86
CA GLU A 7 2.63 13.46 -11.80
C GLU A 7 4.14 13.19 -12.02
N ALA A 8 4.84 12.76 -10.96
CA ALA A 8 6.26 12.38 -11.06
C ALA A 8 6.51 11.22 -12.04
N TYR A 9 5.56 10.28 -12.19
CA TYR A 9 5.68 9.22 -13.19
C TYR A 9 5.60 9.77 -14.62
N LEU A 10 4.71 10.73 -14.86
CA LEU A 10 4.60 11.42 -16.15
C LEU A 10 5.85 12.27 -16.45
N ALA A 11 6.51 12.79 -15.42
CA ALA A 11 7.79 13.48 -15.52
C ALA A 11 9.00 12.53 -15.68
N GLY A 12 8.79 11.21 -15.71
CA GLY A 12 9.85 10.20 -15.83
C GLY A 12 10.60 9.90 -14.52
N ASP A 13 10.18 10.49 -13.40
CA ASP A 13 10.72 10.21 -12.07
C ASP A 13 9.92 9.09 -11.38
N LEU A 14 10.27 7.87 -11.77
CA LEU A 14 9.69 6.65 -11.21
C LEU A 14 10.00 6.50 -9.71
N GLY A 15 11.17 6.96 -9.25
CA GLY A 15 11.59 6.84 -7.85
C GLY A 15 10.68 7.64 -6.91
N THR A 16 10.47 8.93 -7.22
CA THR A 16 9.58 9.79 -6.44
C THR A 16 8.13 9.32 -6.51
N SER A 17 7.67 8.84 -7.68
CA SER A 17 6.32 8.29 -7.81
C SER A 17 6.09 7.10 -6.87
N VAL A 18 7.04 6.16 -6.83
CA VAL A 18 6.94 4.96 -5.99
C VAL A 18 7.08 5.31 -4.51
N GLN A 19 7.99 6.21 -4.14
CA GLN A 19 8.10 6.72 -2.76
C GLN A 19 6.78 7.32 -2.29
N LYS A 20 6.20 8.22 -3.08
CA LYS A 20 4.93 8.86 -2.73
C LYS A 20 3.78 7.86 -2.67
N ALA A 21 3.77 6.85 -3.54
CA ALA A 21 2.78 5.78 -3.45
C ALA A 21 2.88 5.00 -2.13
N PHE A 22 4.09 4.68 -1.66
CA PHE A 22 4.30 4.00 -0.38
C PHE A 22 3.88 4.86 0.81
N LEU A 23 4.33 6.12 0.87
CA LEU A 23 3.93 7.04 1.93
C LEU A 23 2.42 7.24 1.95
N ARG A 24 1.80 7.36 0.76
CA ARG A 24 0.36 7.55 0.66
C ARG A 24 -0.43 6.31 1.08
N MET A 25 0.10 5.10 0.87
CA MET A 25 -0.48 3.88 1.42
C MET A 25 -0.52 3.92 2.96
N ASP A 26 0.55 4.37 3.60
CA ASP A 26 0.62 4.49 5.06
C ASP A 26 -0.31 5.58 5.59
N GLU A 27 -0.38 6.73 4.93
CA GLU A 27 -1.27 7.84 5.31
C GLU A 27 -2.75 7.44 5.28
N MET A 28 -3.15 6.62 4.30
CA MET A 28 -4.54 6.17 4.16
C MET A 28 -4.97 5.19 5.25
N MET A 29 -4.03 4.54 5.94
CA MET A 29 -4.33 3.71 7.10
C MET A 29 -4.66 4.54 8.34
N CYS A 30 -4.34 5.84 8.33
CA CYS A 30 -4.62 6.78 9.41
C CYS A 30 -5.88 7.61 9.14
N GLY A 31 -6.39 8.25 10.19
CA GLY A 31 -7.53 9.16 10.14
C GLY A 31 -8.87 8.46 9.93
N GLN A 32 -9.89 9.27 9.64
CA GLN A 32 -11.29 8.83 9.64
C GLN A 32 -11.57 7.73 8.62
N ARG A 33 -10.99 7.84 7.42
CA ARG A 33 -11.21 6.86 6.36
C ARG A 33 -10.63 5.50 6.73
N GLY A 34 -9.37 5.46 7.19
CA GLY A 34 -8.73 4.22 7.64
C GLY A 34 -9.52 3.55 8.77
N TRP A 35 -10.04 4.35 9.71
CA TRP A 35 -10.92 3.87 10.77
C TRP A 35 -12.23 3.29 10.22
N ARG A 36 -12.91 4.00 9.31
CA ARG A 36 -14.19 3.57 8.72
C ARG A 36 -14.05 2.28 7.91
N GLU A 37 -13.03 2.19 7.05
CA GLU A 37 -12.79 0.97 6.26
C GLU A 37 -12.54 -0.24 7.16
N LEU A 38 -11.82 -0.04 8.28
CA LEU A 38 -11.57 -1.09 9.26
C LEU A 38 -12.82 -1.45 10.08
N ALA A 39 -13.62 -0.46 10.48
CA ALA A 39 -14.87 -0.66 11.22
C ALA A 39 -15.89 -1.47 10.41
N ILE A 40 -16.05 -1.15 9.11
CA ILE A 40 -16.92 -1.92 8.20
C ILE A 40 -16.46 -3.38 8.09
N LEU A 41 -15.16 -3.64 8.17
CA LEU A 41 -14.62 -4.99 8.14
C LEU A 41 -14.81 -5.71 9.49
N GLY A 42 -14.64 -5.01 10.61
CA GLY A 42 -14.94 -5.50 11.96
C GLY A 42 -16.40 -5.92 12.12
N ASP A 43 -17.33 -5.06 11.71
CA ASP A 43 -18.78 -5.33 11.74
C ASP A 43 -19.15 -6.57 10.92
N LYS A 44 -18.45 -6.81 9.81
CA LYS A 44 -18.63 -8.02 8.99
C LYS A 44 -18.08 -9.27 9.66
N ILE A 45 -16.99 -9.18 10.42
CA ILE A 45 -16.41 -10.31 11.15
C ILE A 45 -17.35 -10.72 12.30
N ASP A 46 -17.90 -9.74 13.03
CA ASP A 46 -18.88 -10.00 14.10
C ASP A 46 -20.15 -10.66 13.54
N MET A 47 -20.63 -10.24 12.36
CA MET A 47 -21.73 -10.91 11.66
C MET A 47 -21.39 -12.30 11.10
N ILE A 48 -20.10 -12.60 10.87
CA ILE A 48 -19.64 -13.90 10.35
C ILE A 48 -19.39 -14.91 11.48
N GLU A 49 -18.95 -14.48 12.66
CA GLU A 49 -18.84 -15.38 13.83
C GLU A 49 -20.20 -15.97 14.26
N GLU A 50 -21.31 -15.30 13.95
CA GLU A 50 -22.67 -15.80 14.19
C GLU A 50 -23.19 -16.75 13.08
N LEU A 51 -22.53 -16.83 11.92
CA LEU A 51 -22.97 -17.60 10.74
C LEU A 51 -21.86 -18.54 10.23
N LYS A 52 -21.85 -19.77 10.76
CA LYS A 52 -21.08 -20.89 10.22
C LYS A 52 -21.43 -21.14 8.73
N LEU A 53 -20.40 -21.21 7.87
CA LEU A 53 -20.31 -21.86 6.53
C LEU A 53 -20.75 -21.09 5.26
N SER A 54 -19.79 -20.49 4.53
CA SER A 54 -19.51 -20.62 3.06
C SER A 54 -18.91 -19.34 2.44
N PRO A 55 -17.90 -19.43 1.54
CA PRO A 55 -17.34 -18.25 0.89
C PRO A 55 -18.27 -17.79 -0.24
N LYS A 56 -18.80 -16.57 -0.15
CA LYS A 56 -19.27 -15.84 -1.32
C LYS A 56 -18.43 -14.58 -1.47
N SER A 57 -17.55 -14.64 -2.46
CA SER A 57 -16.87 -13.51 -3.10
C SER A 57 -17.90 -12.44 -3.46
N GLY A 58 -17.99 -11.39 -2.64
CA GLY A 58 -18.81 -10.21 -2.93
C GLY A 58 -18.06 -9.28 -3.87
N GLU A 59 -18.62 -9.09 -5.06
CA GLU A 59 -18.16 -8.15 -6.09
C GLU A 59 -18.03 -6.73 -5.52
N ALA A 60 -16.80 -6.21 -5.52
CA ALA A 60 -16.53 -4.81 -5.17
C ALA A 60 -16.84 -3.95 -6.40
N ASN A 61 -17.98 -3.25 -6.36
CA ASN A 61 -18.34 -2.22 -7.32
C ASN A 61 -17.23 -1.17 -7.46
N GLY A 62 -16.91 -0.83 -8.70
CA GLY A 62 -15.87 0.14 -9.08
C GLY A 62 -16.21 1.56 -8.67
N HIS A 63 -16.00 1.87 -7.39
CA HIS A 63 -15.97 3.25 -6.93
C HIS A 63 -14.65 3.89 -7.41
N THR A 64 -14.76 5.01 -8.12
CA THR A 64 -13.61 5.82 -8.46
C THR A 64 -13.07 6.38 -7.16
N ASP A 65 -12.01 5.75 -6.70
CA ASP A 65 -11.29 5.97 -5.47
C ASP A 65 -10.58 7.32 -5.52
N ASP A 66 -11.32 8.40 -5.24
CA ASP A 66 -10.72 9.69 -4.97
C ASP A 66 -10.13 9.65 -3.54
N TRP A 67 -8.79 9.66 -3.46
CA TRP A 67 -8.04 9.45 -2.20
C TRP A 67 -7.91 10.74 -1.38
N SER A 68 -9.00 11.50 -1.35
CA SER A 68 -9.16 12.76 -0.64
C SER A 68 -9.14 12.56 0.88
N PHE A 69 -8.56 13.51 1.61
CA PHE A 69 -8.58 13.50 3.07
C PHE A 69 -10.01 13.75 3.54
N GLU A 70 -10.53 12.88 4.42
CA GLU A 70 -11.87 13.03 4.99
C GLU A 70 -11.77 13.46 6.45
N GLU A 71 -12.37 14.61 6.77
CA GLU A 71 -12.40 15.15 8.13
C GLU A 71 -13.62 14.64 8.90
N GLY A 72 -13.44 14.38 10.20
CA GLY A 72 -14.53 14.06 11.11
C GLY A 72 -14.06 13.38 12.40
N PRO A 73 -14.97 12.76 13.17
CA PRO A 73 -14.75 12.40 14.58
C PRO A 73 -13.61 11.41 14.85
N HIS A 74 -13.10 10.72 13.84
CA HIS A 74 -11.99 9.76 13.97
C HIS A 74 -10.73 10.20 13.21
N SER A 75 -10.58 11.50 12.95
CA SER A 75 -9.39 12.06 12.27
C SER A 75 -8.09 11.85 13.06
N ASP A 76 -8.17 11.61 14.36
CA ASP A 76 -7.05 11.32 15.27
C ASP A 76 -6.63 9.84 15.29
N PHE A 77 -7.32 8.97 14.54
CA PHE A 77 -6.96 7.56 14.41
C PHE A 77 -5.54 7.42 13.87
N ARG A 78 -4.63 6.87 14.68
CA ARG A 78 -3.20 6.73 14.34
C ARG A 78 -2.88 5.54 13.43
N GLY A 79 -3.91 4.80 13.01
CA GLY A 79 -3.76 3.58 12.24
C GLY A 79 -3.90 2.30 13.07
N PRO A 80 -4.08 1.15 12.39
CA PRO A 80 -4.26 -0.14 13.03
C PRO A 80 -2.98 -0.65 13.71
N ASN A 81 -3.15 -1.54 14.70
CA ASN A 81 -2.02 -2.23 15.37
C ASN A 81 -1.39 -3.34 14.51
N ALA A 82 -1.93 -3.60 13.33
CA ALA A 82 -1.42 -4.56 12.37
C ALA A 82 -0.86 -3.82 11.15
N GLY A 83 0.30 -4.25 10.65
CA GLY A 83 0.95 -3.71 9.46
C GLY A 83 1.51 -4.83 8.59
N SER A 84 2.04 -4.46 7.43
CA SER A 84 2.67 -5.40 6.49
C SER A 84 3.98 -4.82 5.96
N THR A 85 4.92 -5.71 5.60
CA THR A 85 6.10 -5.33 4.84
C THR A 85 5.77 -5.31 3.35
N ALA A 86 6.46 -4.49 2.56
CA ALA A 86 6.29 -4.46 1.11
C ALA A 86 7.65 -4.37 0.41
N CYS A 87 7.92 -5.30 -0.50
CA CYS A 87 9.11 -5.27 -1.35
C CYS A 87 8.70 -5.41 -2.81
N VAL A 88 8.92 -4.36 -3.59
CA VAL A 88 8.46 -4.24 -4.97
C VAL A 88 9.65 -4.01 -5.88
N ALA A 89 9.83 -4.88 -6.87
CA ALA A 89 10.80 -4.70 -7.95
C ALA A 89 10.06 -4.25 -9.22
N ILE A 90 10.45 -3.09 -9.74
CA ILE A 90 9.89 -2.51 -10.96
C ILE A 90 10.95 -2.60 -12.05
N ILE A 91 10.62 -3.32 -13.11
CA ILE A 91 11.46 -3.44 -14.30
C ILE A 91 10.79 -2.61 -15.39
N GLN A 92 11.47 -1.55 -15.81
CA GLN A 92 11.01 -0.70 -16.90
C GLN A 92 12.18 -0.44 -17.84
N ASN A 93 11.99 -0.78 -19.12
CA ASN A 93 13.06 -0.75 -20.11
C ASN A 93 14.28 -1.56 -19.63
N ASN A 94 15.46 -0.93 -19.61
CA ASN A 94 16.72 -1.52 -19.18
C ASN A 94 17.12 -1.12 -17.75
N GLN A 95 16.14 -0.66 -16.94
CA GLN A 95 16.32 -0.22 -15.56
C GLN A 95 15.54 -1.12 -14.59
N LEU A 96 16.15 -1.37 -13.43
CA LEU A 96 15.53 -2.07 -12.31
C LEU A 96 15.52 -1.11 -11.12
N LEU A 97 14.32 -0.86 -10.59
CA LEU A 97 14.10 -0.10 -9.36
C LEU A 97 13.51 -1.03 -8.31
N VAL A 98 14.01 -0.95 -7.07
CA VAL A 98 13.48 -1.72 -5.94
C VAL A 98 13.01 -0.75 -4.88
N ALA A 99 11.76 -0.92 -4.43
CA ALA A 99 11.16 -0.21 -3.33
C ALA A 99 10.83 -1.18 -2.21
N ASN A 100 11.45 -1.00 -1.04
CA ASN A 100 11.28 -1.86 0.11
C ASN A 100 10.84 -1.07 1.34
N ALA A 101 9.77 -1.49 2.00
CA ALA A 101 9.30 -1.01 3.30
C ALA A 101 9.23 -2.18 4.29
N GLY A 102 9.94 -2.07 5.41
CA GLY A 102 10.10 -3.13 6.39
C GLY A 102 11.37 -3.96 6.18
N ASP A 103 11.39 -5.16 6.74
CA ASP A 103 12.55 -6.07 6.80
C ASP A 103 12.59 -7.12 5.68
N SER A 104 11.64 -7.04 4.74
CA SER A 104 11.73 -7.75 3.46
C SER A 104 13.01 -7.41 2.69
N ARG A 105 13.47 -8.31 1.82
CA ARG A 105 14.75 -8.18 1.09
C ARG A 105 14.61 -8.55 -0.37
N CYS A 106 15.21 -7.75 -1.26
CA CYS A 106 15.33 -8.05 -2.69
C CYS A 106 16.78 -8.36 -3.04
N VAL A 107 16.98 -9.44 -3.81
CA VAL A 107 18.29 -9.93 -4.23
C VAL A 107 18.31 -10.08 -5.75
N LEU A 108 19.33 -9.54 -6.40
CA LEU A 108 19.58 -9.70 -7.84
C LEU A 108 20.90 -10.42 -8.07
N SER A 109 20.88 -11.44 -8.92
CA SER A 109 22.11 -12.07 -9.42
C SER A 109 22.40 -11.65 -10.84
N ARG A 110 23.63 -11.18 -11.11
CA ARG A 110 24.08 -10.82 -12.46
C ARG A 110 25.54 -11.23 -12.66
N LYS A 111 25.80 -12.04 -13.70
CA LYS A 111 27.14 -12.53 -14.06
C LYS A 111 27.89 -13.20 -12.88
N GLY A 112 27.18 -14.00 -12.08
CA GLY A 112 27.76 -14.69 -10.92
C GLY A 112 27.99 -13.81 -9.69
N GLN A 113 27.58 -12.53 -9.72
CA GLN A 113 27.63 -11.64 -8.56
C GLN A 113 26.23 -11.44 -7.98
N VAL A 114 26.15 -11.35 -6.65
CA VAL A 114 24.90 -11.10 -5.91
C VAL A 114 24.87 -9.65 -5.46
N ILE A 115 23.78 -8.96 -5.77
CA ILE A 115 23.51 -7.58 -5.39
C ILE A 115 22.31 -7.60 -4.44
N PHE A 116 22.52 -7.09 -3.23
CA PHE A 116 21.47 -6.91 -2.24
C PHE A 116 20.93 -5.49 -2.36
N PHE A 117 19.62 -5.36 -2.58
CA PHE A 117 18.97 -4.07 -2.50
C PHE A 117 18.58 -3.81 -1.06
N PHE A 118 19.32 -2.91 -0.44
CA PHE A 118 18.96 -2.33 0.84
C PHE A 118 18.43 -0.91 0.59
N PHE A 119 17.41 -0.52 1.36
CA PHE A 119 17.04 0.84 1.73
C PHE A 119 15.81 1.53 1.08
N PHE A 120 14.87 1.99 1.94
CA PHE A 120 14.11 3.25 1.81
C PHE A 120 14.50 4.15 2.99
N ARG A 121 15.15 5.30 2.73
CA ARG A 121 15.52 6.27 3.77
C ARG A 121 14.60 7.44 3.58
N SER A 122 13.51 7.47 4.35
CA SER A 122 12.95 8.77 4.71
C SER A 122 14.04 9.50 5.50
N SER A 123 14.55 10.60 4.95
CA SER A 123 15.13 11.68 5.76
C SER A 123 14.03 12.63 6.16
#